data_AF-A0AAE9ES15-F1
#
_entry.id   AF-A0AAE9ES15-F1
#
_cell.length_a   1.000
_cell.length_b   1.000
_cell.length_c   1.000
_cell.angle_alpha   90.00
_cell.angle_beta   90.00
_cell.angle_gamma   90.00
#
_symmetry.space_group_name_H-M   'P 1'
#
loop_
_entity.id
_entity.type
_entity.pdbx_description
1 polymer ?
#
loop_
_entity_poly.entity_id
_entity_poly.type
_entity_poly.pdbx_seq_one_letter_code
_entity_poly.pdbx_strand_id
1 'polypeptide(L)'
;MRTAKYSILQLHLACTVMDLMITSLWIFYVWIPSSSGYSVGLMSTVGVNPLLQSFLAFNTMLAVAVSYVCLFENRYDAVVIGRIVYNNFLMIAIGCNGLLTTLVMTLVHRPYRISVLEMCGIGKKAEQQSIIAVTLLKMRAVGVVSGG
;
A
#
# COMPACT_ATOMS: atom_id res chain seq x y z
N MET A 1 -23.36 3.05 22.69
CA MET A 1 -22.91 2.40 21.42
C MET A 1 -23.31 3.15 20.14
N ARG A 2 -24.17 4.19 20.15
CA ARG A 2 -24.51 4.95 18.92
C ARG A 2 -23.30 5.71 18.33
N THR A 3 -22.42 6.23 19.18
CA THR A 3 -21.25 7.04 18.78
C THR A 3 -20.13 6.22 18.14
N ALA A 4 -19.84 5.02 18.65
CA ALA A 4 -18.74 4.18 18.15
C ALA A 4 -18.96 3.66 16.71
N LYS A 5 -20.22 3.57 16.26
CA LYS A 5 -20.54 3.14 14.89
C LYS A 5 -19.96 4.09 13.85
N TYR A 6 -20.01 5.40 14.13
CA TYR A 6 -19.49 6.43 13.23
C TYR A 6 -17.97 6.43 13.19
N SER A 7 -17.28 6.20 14.32
CA SER A 7 -15.81 6.11 14.33
C SER A 7 -15.29 4.86 13.61
N ILE A 8 -15.98 3.72 13.73
CA ILE A 8 -15.62 2.50 12.99
C ILE A 8 -15.87 2.70 11.49
N LEU A 9 -17.02 3.31 11.12
CA LEU A 9 -17.35 3.62 9.73
C LEU A 9 -16.34 4.61 9.13
N GLN A 10 -15.99 5.67 9.86
CA GLN A 10 -14.99 6.66 9.45
C GLN A 10 -13.64 6.01 9.23
N LEU A 11 -13.21 5.09 10.11
CA LEU A 11 -11.96 4.35 9.93
C LEU A 11 -11.99 3.49 8.65
N HIS A 12 -13.07 2.77 8.40
CA HIS A 12 -13.20 1.94 7.19
C HIS A 12 -13.19 2.80 5.93
N LEU A 13 -13.92 3.92 5.92
CA LEU A 13 -13.90 4.88 4.82
C LEU A 13 -12.48 5.43 4.59
N ALA A 14 -11.80 5.88 5.64
CA ALA A 14 -10.44 6.40 5.54
C ALA A 14 -9.47 5.34 4.98
N CYS A 15 -9.54 4.10 5.47
CA CYS A 15 -8.73 3.00 4.94
C CYS A 15 -9.04 2.71 3.47
N THR A 16 -10.31 2.66 3.06
CA THR A 16 -10.66 2.42 1.65
C THR A 16 -10.17 3.54 0.72
N VAL A 17 -10.24 4.80 1.16
CA VAL A 17 -9.73 5.94 0.40
C VAL A 17 -8.20 5.86 0.29
N MET A 18 -7.50 5.53 1.38
CA MET A 18 -6.05 5.34 1.37
C MET A 18 -5.63 4.19 0.44
N ASP A 19 -6.31 3.05 0.50
CA ASP A 19 -6.00 1.90 -0.36
C ASP A 19 -6.24 2.22 -1.84
N LEU A 20 -7.33 2.90 -2.18
CA LEU A 20 -7.58 3.39 -3.55
C LEU A 20 -6.51 4.37 -4.01
N MET A 21 -6.07 5.27 -3.11
CA MET A 21 -5.01 6.22 -3.38
C MET A 21 -3.69 5.50 -3.69
N ILE A 22 -3.25 4.55 -2.86
CA ILE A 22 -1.95 3.88 -3.02
C ILE A 22 -1.95 2.88 -4.21
N THR A 23 -3.08 2.21 -4.46
CA THR A 23 -3.12 1.13 -5.45
C THR A 23 -3.49 1.58 -6.86
N SER A 24 -4.26 2.67 -7.02
CA SER A 24 -4.75 3.07 -8.35
C SER A 24 -4.44 4.53 -8.72
N LEU A 25 -4.48 5.47 -7.77
CA LEU A 25 -4.18 6.88 -8.08
C LEU A 25 -2.68 7.21 -7.97
N TRP A 26 -1.95 6.58 -7.05
CA TRP A 26 -0.55 6.86 -6.71
C TRP A 26 0.23 5.57 -6.38
N ILE A 27 0.66 4.86 -7.42
CA ILE A 27 1.68 3.83 -7.33
C ILE A 27 3.06 4.51 -7.29
N PHE A 28 3.77 4.34 -6.18
CA PHE A 28 5.11 4.89 -6.01
C PHE A 28 6.18 3.83 -6.30
N TYR A 29 6.94 4.01 -7.37
CA TYR A 29 8.09 3.18 -7.64
C TYR A 29 9.31 3.71 -6.90
N VAL A 30 9.62 3.07 -5.76
CA VAL A 30 10.86 3.32 -5.03
C VAL A 30 12.04 2.79 -5.84
N TRP A 31 13.03 3.63 -6.09
CA TRP A 31 14.30 3.19 -6.64
C TRP A 31 15.15 2.58 -5.52
N ILE A 32 15.41 1.27 -5.56
CA ILE A 32 16.14 0.53 -4.49
C ILE A 32 17.48 1.18 -4.05
N PRO A 33 18.24 1.91 -4.90
CA PRO A 33 19.49 2.58 -4.50
C PRO A 33 19.34 3.95 -3.80
N SER A 34 18.15 4.56 -3.81
CA SER A 34 17.97 5.94 -3.35
C SER A 34 16.57 6.15 -2.76
N SER A 35 16.40 7.03 -1.78
CA SER A 35 15.07 7.47 -1.32
C SER A 35 14.39 8.41 -2.35
N SER A 36 14.42 8.00 -3.61
CA SER A 36 13.84 8.68 -4.75
C SER A 36 12.89 7.72 -5.43
N GLY A 37 11.83 8.26 -5.99
CA GLY A 37 10.85 7.49 -6.72
C GLY A 37 10.01 8.41 -7.57
N TYR A 38 9.40 7.84 -8.60
CA TYR A 38 8.46 8.53 -9.46
C TYR A 38 7.07 7.95 -9.22
N SER A 39 6.08 8.84 -9.13
CA SER A 39 4.70 8.48 -8.95
C SER A 39 4.04 8.17 -10.29
N VAL A 40 3.38 7.01 -10.36
CA VAL A 40 2.66 6.53 -11.54
C VAL A 40 1.25 6.16 -11.10
N GLY A 41 0.24 6.41 -11.91
CA GLY A 41 -1.13 6.04 -11.58
C GLY A 41 -2.13 6.82 -12.42
N LEU A 42 -3.41 6.70 -12.06
CA LEU A 42 -4.48 7.37 -12.81
C LEU A 42 -4.28 8.90 -12.82
N MET A 43 -3.81 9.49 -11.70
CA MET A 43 -3.47 10.91 -11.63
C MET A 43 -2.30 11.31 -12.55
N SER A 44 -1.32 10.44 -12.77
CA SER A 44 -0.22 10.74 -13.70
C SER A 44 -0.68 10.67 -15.16
N THR A 45 -1.65 9.80 -15.48
CA THR A 45 -2.24 9.74 -16.85
C THR A 45 -3.10 10.95 -17.19
N VAL A 46 -3.71 11.58 -16.18
CA VAL A 46 -4.48 12.83 -16.31
C VAL A 46 -3.55 14.07 -16.38
N GLY A 47 -2.24 13.90 -16.14
CA GLY A 47 -1.26 14.98 -16.19
C GLY A 47 -1.21 15.85 -14.93
N VAL A 48 -1.68 15.34 -13.78
CA VAL A 48 -1.62 16.06 -12.49
C VAL A 48 -0.16 16.18 -12.03
N ASN A 49 0.19 17.33 -11.44
CA ASN A 49 1.54 17.59 -10.96
C ASN A 49 1.97 16.58 -9.86
N PRO A 50 3.18 15.99 -9.94
CA PRO A 50 3.66 15.01 -8.96
C PRO A 50 3.69 15.52 -7.52
N LEU A 51 3.93 16.82 -7.30
CA LEU A 51 3.89 17.42 -5.95
C LEU A 51 2.50 17.36 -5.33
N LEU A 52 1.47 17.61 -6.13
CA LEU A 52 0.09 17.54 -5.64
C LEU A 52 -0.31 16.10 -5.36
N GLN A 53 0.14 15.18 -6.23
CA GLN A 53 -0.13 13.75 -6.09
C GLN A 53 0.45 13.19 -4.79
N SER A 54 1.71 13.51 -4.49
CA SER A 54 2.37 13.10 -3.25
C SER A 54 1.76 13.78 -2.02
N PHE A 55 1.48 15.09 -2.11
CA PHE A 55 0.82 15.81 -1.02
C PHE A 55 -0.53 15.18 -0.66
N LEU A 56 -1.37 14.88 -1.66
CA LEU A 56 -2.67 14.26 -1.42
C LEU A 56 -2.52 12.85 -0.82
N ALA A 57 -1.58 12.04 -1.33
CA ALA A 57 -1.31 10.71 -0.81
C ALA A 57 -0.89 10.77 0.68
N PHE A 58 0.05 11.63 1.05
CA PHE A 58 0.48 11.80 2.44
C PHE A 58 -0.66 12.29 3.36
N ASN A 59 -1.50 13.21 2.88
CA ASN A 59 -2.67 13.66 3.64
C ASN A 59 -3.66 12.52 3.91
N THR A 60 -3.90 11.64 2.93
CA THR A 60 -4.79 10.48 3.16
C THR A 60 -4.20 9.47 4.15
N MET A 61 -2.88 9.27 4.16
CA MET A 61 -2.21 8.45 5.16
C MET A 61 -2.32 9.07 6.57
N LEU A 62 -2.16 10.39 6.69
CA LEU A 62 -2.34 11.09 7.96
C LEU A 62 -3.80 11.02 8.45
N ALA A 63 -4.77 11.15 7.56
CA ALA A 63 -6.19 11.05 7.89
C ALA A 63 -6.57 9.67 8.45
N VAL A 64 -5.95 8.61 7.96
CA VAL A 64 -6.08 7.25 8.52
C VAL A 64 -5.47 7.20 9.93
N ALA A 65 -4.26 7.73 10.12
CA ALA A 65 -3.61 7.77 11.43
C ALA A 65 -4.47 8.51 12.48
N VAL A 66 -5.03 9.67 12.14
CA VAL A 66 -5.95 10.42 13.02
C VAL A 66 -7.23 9.61 13.29
N SER A 67 -7.80 8.95 12.27
CA SER A 67 -8.98 8.11 12.45
C SER A 67 -8.73 6.92 13.39
N TYR A 68 -7.52 6.37 13.40
CA TYR A 68 -7.10 5.36 14.38
C TYR A 68 -7.08 5.91 15.80
N VAL A 69 -6.48 7.10 16.00
CA VAL A 69 -6.42 7.74 17.33
C VAL A 69 -7.84 8.03 17.84
N CYS A 70 -8.70 8.63 17.02
CA CYS A 70 -10.10 8.88 17.39
C CYS A 70 -10.85 7.59 17.75
N LEU A 71 -10.54 6.47 17.08
CA LEU A 71 -11.11 5.18 17.45
C LEU A 71 -10.65 4.74 18.84
N PHE A 72 -9.34 4.82 19.11
CA PHE A 72 -8.78 4.43 20.39
C PHE A 72 -9.29 5.31 21.52
N GLU A 73 -9.42 6.62 21.33
CA GLU A 73 -10.00 7.53 22.32
C GLU A 73 -11.48 7.20 22.59
N ASN A 74 -12.28 7.02 21.54
CA ASN A 74 -13.70 6.68 21.66
C ASN A 74 -13.93 5.25 22.23
N ARG A 75 -12.87 4.45 22.34
CA ARG A 75 -12.87 3.12 22.98
C ARG A 75 -12.10 3.05 24.28
N TYR A 76 -11.23 3.99 24.60
CA TYR A 76 -10.56 4.09 25.89
C TYR A 76 -11.61 4.22 27.01
N ASP A 77 -12.64 5.05 26.79
CA ASP A 77 -13.83 5.12 27.64
C ASP A 77 -14.56 3.78 27.79
N ALA A 78 -14.54 2.92 26.75
CA ALA A 78 -15.16 1.60 26.79
C ALA A 78 -14.27 0.51 27.41
N VAL A 79 -12.94 0.67 27.38
CA VAL A 79 -11.94 -0.23 27.99
C VAL A 79 -11.96 -0.07 29.52
N VAL A 80 -12.09 1.15 30.03
CA VAL A 80 -12.27 1.43 31.47
C VAL A 80 -13.59 0.82 32.00
N ILE A 81 -14.59 0.65 31.14
CA ILE A 81 -15.94 0.12 31.48
C ILE A 81 -16.05 -1.42 31.26
N GLY A 82 -14.98 -2.12 30.85
CA GLY A 82 -14.89 -3.59 30.94
C GLY A 82 -15.40 -4.42 29.76
N ARG A 83 -15.58 -3.86 28.55
CA ARG A 83 -16.03 -4.63 27.35
C ARG A 83 -14.86 -5.05 26.45
N ILE A 84 -14.03 -5.97 26.94
CA ILE A 84 -12.75 -6.40 26.32
C ILE A 84 -12.94 -7.15 24.98
N VAL A 85 -14.00 -7.95 24.85
CA VAL A 85 -14.23 -8.83 23.67
C VAL A 85 -14.31 -8.05 22.35
N TYR A 86 -14.98 -6.90 22.36
CA TYR A 86 -15.13 -6.06 21.16
C TYR A 86 -13.84 -5.34 20.78
N ASN A 87 -12.92 -5.14 21.72
CA ASN A 87 -11.62 -4.53 21.46
C ASN A 87 -10.68 -5.54 20.78
N ASN A 88 -10.70 -6.80 21.24
CA ASN A 88 -9.92 -7.89 20.66
C ASN A 88 -10.34 -8.16 19.20
N PHE A 89 -11.65 -8.21 18.92
CA PHE A 89 -12.14 -8.36 17.55
C PHE A 89 -11.71 -7.23 16.63
N LEU A 90 -11.64 -6.01 17.16
CA LEU A 90 -11.25 -4.84 16.37
C LEU A 90 -9.75 -4.82 16.09
N MET A 91 -8.91 -5.17 17.09
CA MET A 91 -7.47 -5.34 16.90
C MET A 91 -7.17 -6.42 15.86
N ILE A 92 -7.94 -7.52 15.87
CA ILE A 92 -7.86 -8.56 14.84
C ILE A 92 -8.27 -8.00 13.47
N ALA A 93 -9.39 -7.27 13.37
CA ALA A 93 -9.84 -6.67 12.10
C ALA A 93 -8.82 -5.68 11.52
N ILE A 94 -8.18 -4.87 12.37
CA ILE A 94 -7.11 -3.94 11.98
C ILE A 94 -5.87 -4.71 11.51
N GLY A 95 -5.46 -5.75 12.25
CA GLY A 95 -4.37 -6.64 11.85
C GLY A 95 -4.65 -7.32 10.51
N CYS A 96 -5.89 -7.77 10.29
CA CYS A 96 -6.33 -8.34 9.02
C CYS A 96 -6.25 -7.33 7.88
N ASN A 97 -6.50 -6.04 8.09
CA ASN A 97 -6.36 -5.03 7.04
C ASN A 97 -4.91 -4.95 6.55
N GLY A 98 -3.92 -4.90 7.45
CA GLY A 98 -2.49 -4.90 7.08
C GLY A 98 -2.03 -6.21 6.43
N LEU A 99 -2.60 -7.34 6.85
CA LEU A 99 -2.30 -8.65 6.27
C LEU A 99 -2.88 -8.78 4.86
N LEU A 100 -4.12 -8.35 4.67
CA LEU A 100 -4.80 -8.35 3.37
C LEU A 100 -4.12 -7.40 2.38
N THR A 101 -3.69 -6.20 2.80
CA THR A 101 -2.95 -5.30 1.90
C THR A 101 -1.61 -5.90 1.48
N THR A 102 -0.89 -6.55 2.39
CA THR A 102 0.37 -7.25 2.07
C THR A 102 0.15 -8.41 1.10
N LEU A 103 -0.90 -9.21 1.33
CA LEU A 103 -1.30 -10.27 0.42
C LEU A 103 -1.70 -9.71 -0.94
N VAL A 104 -2.53 -8.67 -0.99
CA VAL A 104 -2.94 -8.01 -2.23
C VAL A 104 -1.74 -7.42 -2.97
N MET A 105 -0.76 -6.81 -2.30
CA MET A 105 0.46 -6.32 -2.95
C MET A 105 1.27 -7.46 -3.55
N THR A 106 1.45 -8.53 -2.78
CA THR A 106 2.16 -9.74 -3.23
C THR A 106 1.46 -10.37 -4.43
N LEU A 107 0.13 -10.39 -4.44
CA LEU A 107 -0.71 -10.96 -5.48
C LEU A 107 -0.85 -10.00 -6.69
N VAL A 108 -1.05 -8.71 -6.54
CA VAL A 108 -1.30 -7.85 -7.71
C VAL A 108 -0.01 -7.61 -8.50
N HIS A 109 1.12 -7.49 -7.81
CA HIS A 109 2.40 -7.23 -8.46
C HIS A 109 3.07 -8.52 -8.95
N ARG A 110 3.06 -8.73 -10.27
CA ARG A 110 3.81 -9.78 -10.99
C ARG A 110 5.23 -10.05 -10.46
N PRO A 111 6.12 -9.05 -10.27
CA PRO A 111 7.48 -9.32 -9.79
C PRO A 111 7.49 -9.90 -8.37
N TYR A 112 6.59 -9.43 -7.50
CA TYR A 112 6.50 -9.86 -6.11
C TYR A 112 5.98 -11.31 -5.99
N ARG A 113 4.98 -11.69 -6.80
CA ARG A 113 4.49 -13.08 -6.86
C ARG A 113 5.59 -14.07 -7.21
N ILE A 114 6.42 -13.75 -8.21
CA ILE A 114 7.41 -14.69 -8.73
C ILE A 114 8.48 -14.94 -7.66
N SER A 115 8.98 -13.88 -7.01
CA SER A 115 9.95 -14.02 -5.92
C SER A 115 9.40 -14.82 -4.73
N VAL A 116 8.13 -14.63 -4.35
CA VAL A 116 7.51 -15.40 -3.26
C VAL A 116 7.27 -16.87 -3.64
N LEU A 117 6.88 -17.15 -4.89
CA LEU A 117 6.72 -18.53 -5.38
C LEU A 117 8.05 -19.27 -5.48
N GLU A 118 9.15 -18.58 -5.81
CA GLU A 118 10.49 -19.14 -5.75
C GLU A 118 10.91 -19.44 -4.30
N MET A 119 10.66 -18.55 -3.34
CA MET A 119 10.91 -18.81 -1.91
C MET A 119 10.09 -20.00 -1.38
N CYS A 120 8.84 -20.16 -1.82
CA CYS A 120 7.99 -21.32 -1.48
C CYS A 120 8.33 -22.60 -2.26
N GLY A 121 9.32 -22.58 -3.17
CA GLY A 121 9.74 -23.77 -3.92
C GLY A 121 8.79 -24.22 -5.03
N ILE A 122 7.80 -23.40 -5.39
CA ILE A 122 6.74 -23.70 -6.39
C ILE A 122 7.01 -22.97 -7.73
N GLY A 123 8.02 -22.10 -7.80
CA GLY A 123 8.31 -21.22 -8.94
C GLY A 123 8.86 -21.91 -10.20
N LYS A 124 8.24 -21.67 -11.36
CA LYS A 124 8.77 -22.03 -12.69
C LYS A 124 9.93 -21.08 -13.07
N LYS A 125 11.17 -21.58 -13.07
CA LYS A 125 12.43 -20.86 -13.41
C LYS A 125 12.44 -20.12 -14.76
N ALA A 126 11.55 -20.43 -15.70
CA ALA A 126 11.57 -19.90 -17.06
C ALA A 126 11.10 -18.42 -17.17
N GLU A 127 10.21 -17.94 -16.30
CA GLU A 127 9.65 -16.58 -16.39
C GLU A 127 10.65 -15.52 -15.87
N GLN A 128 11.37 -15.85 -14.80
CA GLN A 128 12.43 -15.03 -14.18
C GLN A 128 13.57 -14.73 -15.16
N GLN A 129 13.99 -15.71 -15.97
CA GLN A 129 15.05 -15.54 -16.96
C GLN A 129 14.65 -14.57 -18.08
N SER A 130 13.37 -14.51 -18.47
CA SER A 130 12.91 -13.54 -19.47
C SER A 130 12.92 -12.10 -18.94
N ILE A 131 12.56 -11.89 -17.66
CA ILE A 131 12.57 -10.57 -17.03
C ILE A 131 14.01 -10.09 -16.86
N ILE A 132 14.93 -10.97 -16.44
CA ILE A 132 16.36 -10.64 -16.33
C ILE A 132 16.95 -10.34 -17.72
N ALA A 133 16.61 -11.11 -18.75
CA ALA A 133 17.06 -10.86 -20.12
C ALA A 133 16.51 -9.54 -20.69
N VAL A 134 15.22 -9.23 -20.47
CA VAL A 134 14.59 -7.97 -20.89
C VAL A 134 15.15 -6.77 -20.10
N THR A 135 15.42 -6.94 -18.81
CA THR A 135 16.01 -5.88 -17.96
C THR A 135 17.47 -5.63 -18.36
N LEU A 136 18.25 -6.68 -18.63
CA LEU A 136 19.61 -6.56 -19.18
C LEU A 136 19.60 -5.92 -20.57
N LEU A 137 18.64 -6.26 -21.44
CA LEU A 137 18.46 -5.61 -22.75
C LEU A 137 18.12 -4.13 -22.60
N LYS A 138 17.22 -3.75 -21.68
CA LYS A 138 16.89 -2.34 -21.40
C LYS A 138 18.08 -1.58 -20.80
N MET A 139 18.81 -2.17 -19.85
CA MET A 139 20.02 -1.55 -19.30
C MET A 139 21.10 -1.36 -20.37
N ARG A 140 21.27 -2.33 -21.28
CA ARG A 140 22.19 -2.23 -22.41
C ARG A 140 21.76 -1.15 -23.42
N ALA A 141 20.46 -1.02 -23.69
CA ALA A 141 19.93 0.04 -24.55
C ALA A 141 20.11 1.44 -23.95
N VAL A 142 19.91 1.60 -22.64
CA VAL A 142 20.13 2.89 -21.93
C VAL A 142 21.61 3.27 -21.89
N GLY A 143 22.51 2.30 -21.71
CA GLY A 143 23.97 2.53 -21.77
C GLY A 143 24.46 2.98 -23.16
N VAL A 144 23.77 2.59 -24.23
CA VAL A 144 24.08 3.04 -25.60
C VAL A 144 23.58 4.47 -25.85
N VAL A 145 22.51 4.91 -25.18
CA VAL A 145 21.94 6.27 -25.34
C VAL A 145 22.71 7.34 -24.54
N SER A 146 23.41 6.96 -23.47
CA SER A 146 24.14 7.89 -22.60
C SER A 146 25.60 8.14 -23.04
N GLY A 147 26.08 7.50 -24.11
CA GLY A 147 27.48 7.56 -24.57
C GLY A 147 27.73 8.44 -25.80
N GLY A 148 26.84 9.38 -26.11
CA GLY A 148 26.95 10.32 -27.24
C GLY A 148 27.13 11.76 -26.77
#